data_AF-A0A7C5QE13-F1
#
_entry.id   AF-A0A7C5QE13-F1
#
_cell.length_a   1.000
_cell.length_b   1.000
_cell.length_c   1.000
_cell.angle_alpha   90.00
_cell.angle_beta   90.00
_cell.angle_gamma   90.00
#
_symmetry.space_group_name_H-M   'P 1'
#
loop_
_entity.id
_entity.type
_entity.pdbx_description
1 polymer ?
#
loop_
_entity_poly.entity_id
_entity_poly.type
_entity_poly.pdbx_seq_one_letter_code
_entity_poly.pdbx_strand_id
1 'polypeptide(L)'
;MGLRGRLTDFIESLIPLEERSINPMLHRTSFLRIALLAILCLIGSAASFLYAYMDYHEGDVYVAFLETIVGFVLGANPLIAKKYRNIDTLATISIFLFGAIFIVAIFDELPHDKSSLIWIGVVPALIFIMKGRRGIYWSLGYLVIHFSFVLVRGGLDLNILMDAYLSYLIVSVIFYFYAWMSERYREVWENIARTDSLTGALNRIAFEDILNREIRNAKRKGRPLSLIIFDVDNFKSINDSFGHLFGDKVLRKVANLVAENLRETDVFARWGG
;
A
#
# COMPACT_ATOMS: atom_id res chain seq x y z
N MET A 1 1.57 20.44 -20.10
CA MET A 1 1.32 19.24 -19.27
C MET A 1 -0.06 19.38 -18.63
N GLY A 2 -1.03 18.52 -19.02
CA GLY A 2 -2.40 18.56 -18.50
C GLY A 2 -2.49 18.22 -17.00
N LEU A 3 -3.62 18.53 -16.35
CA LEU A 3 -3.85 18.31 -14.92
C LEU A 3 -3.56 16.85 -14.50
N ARG A 4 -3.97 15.90 -15.34
CA ARG A 4 -3.72 14.46 -15.15
C ARG A 4 -2.23 14.12 -15.08
N GLY A 5 -1.40 14.72 -15.93
CA GLY A 5 0.05 14.48 -15.93
C GLY A 5 0.71 14.96 -14.65
N ARG A 6 0.37 16.17 -14.19
CA ARG A 6 0.91 16.73 -12.94
C ARG A 6 0.53 15.92 -11.71
N LEU A 7 -0.69 15.37 -11.67
CA LEU A 7 -1.15 14.52 -10.57
C LEU A 7 -0.40 13.19 -10.54
N THR A 8 -0.22 12.56 -11.71
CA THR A 8 0.56 11.32 -11.82
C THR A 8 1.99 11.55 -11.35
N ASP A 9 2.67 12.60 -11.83
CA ASP A 9 4.05 12.92 -11.42
C ASP A 9 4.16 13.20 -9.92
N PHE A 10 3.14 13.83 -9.34
CA PHE A 10 3.06 14.08 -7.91
C PHE A 10 2.94 12.77 -7.11
N ILE A 11 2.02 11.89 -7.47
CA ILE A 11 1.83 10.60 -6.79
C ILE A 11 3.07 9.72 -6.96
N GLU A 12 3.64 9.67 -8.15
CA GLU A 12 4.91 8.98 -8.41
C GLU A 12 5.96 9.46 -7.42
N SER A 13 6.15 10.79 -7.29
CA SER A 13 7.14 11.38 -6.39
C SER A 13 7.00 11.01 -4.91
N LEU A 14 5.85 10.50 -4.49
CA LEU A 14 5.60 10.00 -3.14
C LEU A 14 6.03 8.54 -2.94
N ILE A 15 6.05 7.72 -4.00
CA ILE A 15 6.41 6.29 -3.93
C ILE A 15 7.93 6.14 -3.70
N PRO A 16 8.38 5.31 -2.72
CA PRO A 16 9.79 5.04 -2.48
C PRO A 16 10.46 4.46 -3.72
N LEU A 17 11.71 4.84 -3.99
CA LEU A 17 12.44 4.40 -5.18
C LEU A 17 12.61 2.88 -5.24
N GLU A 18 12.77 2.25 -4.08
CA GLU A 18 12.85 0.79 -3.93
C GLU A 18 11.60 0.10 -4.52
N GLU A 19 10.40 0.58 -4.16
CA GLU A 19 9.13 0.02 -4.64
C GLU A 19 8.89 0.24 -6.14
N ARG A 20 9.50 1.27 -6.76
CA ARG A 20 9.39 1.52 -8.20
C ARG A 20 10.15 0.51 -9.06
N SER A 21 11.20 -0.10 -8.50
CA SER A 21 12.16 -0.92 -9.26
C SER A 21 11.94 -2.43 -9.15
N ILE A 22 11.24 -2.88 -8.10
CA ILE A 22 11.17 -4.30 -7.73
C ILE A 22 10.05 -5.05 -8.48
N ASN A 23 8.88 -4.44 -8.67
CA ASN A 23 7.74 -5.10 -9.33
C ASN A 23 6.66 -4.10 -9.83
N PRO A 24 6.25 -4.14 -11.11
CA PRO A 24 5.21 -3.25 -11.66
C PRO A 24 3.85 -3.31 -10.95
N MET A 25 3.48 -4.48 -10.40
CA MET A 25 2.24 -4.63 -9.63
C MET A 25 2.36 -4.02 -8.24
N LEU A 26 3.50 -4.19 -7.56
CA LEU A 26 3.73 -3.51 -6.27
C LEU A 26 3.69 -2.00 -6.46
N HIS A 27 4.40 -1.49 -7.47
CA HIS A 27 4.37 -0.08 -7.85
C HIS A 27 2.94 0.42 -8.10
N ARG A 28 2.14 -0.31 -8.90
CA ARG A 28 0.74 0.05 -9.18
C ARG A 28 -0.14 0.05 -7.93
N THR A 29 0.04 -0.94 -7.04
CA THR A 29 -0.73 -1.00 -5.78
C THR A 29 -0.38 0.13 -4.82
N SER A 30 0.91 0.44 -4.65
CA SER A 30 1.37 1.58 -3.87
C SER A 30 0.89 2.90 -4.47
N PHE A 31 0.98 3.06 -5.79
CA PHE A 31 0.47 4.22 -6.51
C PHE A 31 -1.02 4.45 -6.21
N LEU A 32 -1.86 3.42 -6.38
CA LEU A 32 -3.30 3.53 -6.15
C LEU A 32 -3.64 3.87 -4.70
N ARG A 33 -2.93 3.28 -3.72
CA ARG A 33 -3.13 3.58 -2.29
C ARG A 33 -2.79 5.02 -1.96
N ILE A 34 -1.65 5.52 -2.45
CA ILE A 34 -1.22 6.90 -2.22
C ILE A 34 -2.12 7.89 -2.95
N ALA A 35 -2.53 7.57 -4.18
CA ALA A 35 -3.46 8.38 -4.96
C ALA A 35 -4.79 8.52 -4.22
N LEU A 36 -5.36 7.40 -3.76
CA LEU A 36 -6.60 7.38 -2.98
C LEU A 36 -6.46 8.24 -1.72
N LEU A 37 -5.38 8.08 -0.97
CA LEU A 37 -5.17 8.85 0.26
C LEU A 37 -5.00 10.35 0.01
N ALA A 38 -4.24 10.73 -1.02
CA ALA A 38 -4.06 12.13 -1.38
C ALA A 38 -5.38 12.78 -1.83
N ILE A 39 -6.19 12.06 -2.62
CA ILE A 39 -7.53 12.50 -3.03
C ILE A 39 -8.43 12.66 -1.81
N LEU A 40 -8.45 11.68 -0.90
CA LEU A 40 -9.21 11.75 0.34
C LEU A 40 -8.79 12.96 1.17
N CYS A 41 -7.50 13.25 1.32
CA CYS A 41 -7.04 14.44 2.03
C CYS A 41 -7.56 15.73 1.41
N LEU A 42 -7.62 15.83 0.08
CA LEU A 42 -8.15 17.00 -0.61
C LEU A 42 -9.67 17.12 -0.42
N ILE A 43 -10.41 16.01 -0.52
CA ILE A 43 -11.85 15.97 -0.27
C ILE A 43 -12.14 16.33 1.19
N GLY A 44 -11.43 15.73 2.13
CA GLY A 44 -11.56 16.00 3.56
C GLY A 44 -11.22 17.45 3.89
N SER A 45 -10.17 18.01 3.29
CA SER A 45 -9.81 19.42 3.42
C SER A 45 -10.95 20.33 2.95
N ALA A 46 -11.51 20.08 1.77
CA ALA A 46 -12.63 20.84 1.23
C ALA A 46 -13.89 20.69 2.11
N ALA A 47 -14.19 19.49 2.58
CA ALA A 47 -15.30 19.22 3.49
C ALA A 47 -15.13 19.99 4.81
N SER A 48 -13.95 19.93 5.44
CA SER A 48 -13.68 20.66 6.68
C SER A 48 -13.82 22.18 6.53
N PHE A 49 -13.48 22.76 5.37
CA PHE A 49 -13.75 24.19 5.14
C PHE A 49 -15.24 24.50 4.95
N LEU A 50 -16.00 23.57 4.38
CA LEU A 50 -17.44 23.74 4.22
C LEU A 50 -18.15 23.68 5.58
N TYR A 51 -17.85 22.66 6.39
CA TYR A 51 -18.39 22.54 7.75
C TYR A 51 -17.96 23.73 8.62
N ALA A 52 -16.70 24.16 8.54
CA ALA A 52 -16.24 25.31 9.30
C ALA A 52 -17.01 26.60 8.97
N TYR A 53 -17.43 26.76 7.71
CA TYR A 53 -18.28 27.87 7.30
C TYR A 53 -19.70 27.73 7.86
N MET A 54 -20.27 26.53 7.85
CA MET A 54 -21.59 26.26 8.41
C MET A 54 -21.62 26.53 9.92
N ASP A 55 -20.69 25.96 10.67
CA ASP A 55 -20.62 26.10 12.14
C ASP A 55 -20.40 27.54 12.56
N TYR A 56 -19.60 28.30 11.81
CA TYR A 56 -19.41 29.73 12.06
C TYR A 56 -20.73 30.52 11.92
N HIS A 57 -21.58 30.13 10.97
CA HIS A 57 -22.88 30.76 10.76
C HIS A 57 -23.96 30.29 11.74
N GLU A 58 -23.82 29.09 12.31
CA GLU A 58 -24.67 28.58 13.39
C GLU A 58 -24.28 29.15 14.77
N GLY A 59 -23.06 29.69 14.89
CA GLY A 59 -22.56 30.39 16.08
C GLY A 59 -21.49 29.63 16.86
N ASP A 60 -21.13 28.43 16.42
CA ASP A 60 -20.14 27.55 17.05
C ASP A 60 -18.71 27.88 16.58
N VAL A 61 -18.27 29.10 16.91
CA VAL A 61 -16.98 29.67 16.50
C VAL A 61 -15.78 28.78 16.87
N TYR A 62 -15.86 28.05 17.98
CA TYR A 62 -14.79 27.15 18.42
C TYR A 62 -14.64 25.92 17.52
N VAL A 63 -15.76 25.31 17.10
CA VAL A 63 -15.75 24.14 16.21
C VAL A 63 -15.29 24.57 14.83
N ALA A 64 -15.86 25.66 14.30
CA ALA A 64 -15.43 26.27 13.04
C ALA A 64 -13.92 26.54 12.97
N PHE A 65 -13.32 27.02 14.06
CA PHE A 65 -11.89 27.27 14.13
C PHE A 65 -11.07 25.96 14.10
N LEU A 66 -11.49 24.93 14.84
CA LEU A 66 -10.84 23.63 14.84
C LEU A 66 -10.91 22.97 13.47
N GLU A 67 -12.08 22.99 12.83
CA GLU A 67 -12.27 22.42 11.50
C GLU A 67 -11.46 23.15 10.42
N THR A 68 -11.34 24.47 10.53
CA THR A 68 -10.46 25.27 9.66
C THR A 68 -9.02 24.77 9.76
N ILE A 69 -8.53 24.53 10.99
CA ILE A 69 -7.17 23.98 11.20
C ILE A 69 -7.06 22.58 10.56
N VAL A 70 -8.03 21.69 10.81
CA VAL A 70 -8.03 20.35 10.23
C VAL A 70 -8.01 20.41 8.70
N GLY A 71 -8.80 21.32 8.10
CA GLY A 71 -8.84 21.56 6.67
C GLY A 71 -7.47 21.95 6.10
N PHE A 72 -6.77 22.88 6.75
CA PHE A 72 -5.41 23.25 6.35
C PHE A 72 -4.41 22.10 6.50
N VAL A 73 -4.45 21.36 7.63
CA VAL A 73 -3.51 20.26 7.87
C VAL A 73 -3.73 19.14 6.85
N LEU A 74 -4.98 18.75 6.58
CA LEU A 74 -5.32 17.75 5.55
C LEU A 74 -4.86 18.19 4.16
N GLY A 75 -5.08 19.46 3.78
CA GLY A 75 -4.67 19.98 2.47
C GLY A 75 -3.15 20.04 2.30
N ALA A 76 -2.42 20.36 3.37
CA ALA A 76 -0.95 20.40 3.37
C ALA A 76 -0.31 19.01 3.48
N ASN A 77 -1.00 18.02 4.04
CA ASN A 77 -0.42 16.71 4.39
C ASN A 77 0.24 15.99 3.19
N PRO A 78 -0.38 15.89 1.99
CA PRO A 78 0.28 15.29 0.82
C PRO A 78 1.56 16.02 0.40
N LEU A 79 1.61 17.35 0.54
CA LEU A 79 2.77 18.17 0.19
C LEU A 79 3.92 17.95 1.18
N ILE A 80 3.60 17.88 2.47
CA ILE A 80 4.56 17.60 3.55
C ILE A 80 5.14 16.19 3.37
N ALA A 81 4.28 15.20 3.12
CA ALA A 81 4.70 13.83 2.87
C ALA A 81 5.62 13.72 1.65
N LYS A 82 5.36 14.51 0.60
CA LYS A 82 6.24 14.61 -0.57
C LYS A 82 7.60 15.18 -0.19
N LYS A 83 7.64 16.25 0.61
CA LYS A 83 8.88 16.89 1.04
C LYS A 83 9.78 15.93 1.83
N TYR A 84 9.20 15.12 2.71
CA TYR A 84 9.95 14.19 3.58
C TYR A 84 10.00 12.75 3.05
N ARG A 85 9.39 12.47 1.90
CA ARG A 85 9.27 11.12 1.30
C ARG A 85 8.77 10.06 2.29
N ASN A 86 7.80 10.44 3.12
CA ASN A 86 7.29 9.58 4.20
C ASN A 86 5.77 9.38 4.08
N ILE A 87 5.37 8.33 3.36
CA ILE A 87 3.97 7.95 3.16
C ILE A 87 3.32 7.48 4.46
N ASP A 88 4.09 6.86 5.35
CA ASP A 88 3.56 6.40 6.63
C ASP A 88 3.08 7.56 7.50
N THR A 89 3.79 8.69 7.44
CA THR A 89 3.38 9.93 8.11
C THR A 89 2.14 10.52 7.47
N LEU A 90 2.05 10.55 6.12
CA LEU A 90 0.83 10.94 5.40
C LEU A 90 -0.37 10.14 5.92
N ALA A 91 -0.24 8.81 5.91
CA ALA A 91 -1.27 7.88 6.34
C ALA A 91 -1.69 8.11 7.78
N THR A 92 -0.73 8.18 8.71
CA THR A 92 -1.02 8.30 10.13
C THR A 92 -1.71 9.62 10.45
N ILE A 93 -1.21 10.75 9.92
CA ILE A 93 -1.84 12.07 10.15
C ILE A 93 -3.26 12.07 9.58
N SER A 94 -3.47 11.58 8.35
CA SER A 94 -4.80 11.55 7.75
C SER A 94 -5.78 10.69 8.53
N ILE A 95 -5.37 9.49 8.98
CA ILE A 95 -6.22 8.60 9.79
C ILE A 95 -6.65 9.30 11.08
N PHE A 96 -5.73 9.97 11.78
CA PHE A 96 -6.07 10.69 13.01
C PHE A 96 -7.02 11.86 12.77
N LEU A 97 -6.80 12.64 11.71
CA LEU A 97 -7.65 13.80 11.42
C LEU A 97 -9.04 13.38 10.97
N PHE A 98 -9.16 12.37 10.09
CA PHE A 98 -10.47 11.81 9.75
C PHE A 98 -11.17 11.23 10.98
N GLY A 99 -10.45 10.47 11.81
CA GLY A 99 -11.00 9.95 13.05
C GLY A 99 -11.44 11.05 14.02
N ALA A 100 -10.68 12.14 14.13
CA ALA A 100 -11.00 13.27 15.00
C ALA A 100 -12.26 14.01 14.52
N ILE A 101 -12.44 14.23 13.21
CA ILE A 101 -13.65 14.84 12.64
C ILE A 101 -14.89 14.04 13.08
N PHE A 102 -14.86 12.72 12.96
CA PHE A 102 -15.99 11.88 13.39
C PHE A 102 -16.24 11.93 14.90
N ILE A 103 -15.20 12.10 15.71
CA ILE A 103 -15.36 12.27 17.17
C ILE A 103 -15.98 13.64 17.49
N VAL A 104 -15.56 14.72 16.82
CA VAL A 104 -16.12 16.06 17.02
C VAL A 104 -17.60 16.09 16.63
N ALA A 105 -17.98 15.44 15.53
CA ALA A 105 -19.37 15.31 15.10
C ALA A 105 -20.29 14.66 16.15
N ILE A 106 -19.76 13.84 17.07
CA ILE A 106 -20.53 13.27 18.19
C ILE A 106 -21.00 14.38 19.16
N PHE A 107 -20.20 15.43 19.34
CA PHE A 107 -20.54 16.49 20.28
C PHE A 107 -21.50 17.51 19.66
N ASP A 108 -21.37 17.72 18.35
CA ASP A 108 -22.00 18.83 17.62
C ASP A 108 -23.29 18.42 16.91
N GLU A 109 -23.27 17.37 16.09
CA GLU A 109 -24.38 17.04 15.18
C GLU A 109 -25.45 16.15 15.84
N LEU A 110 -25.08 15.32 16.82
CA LEU A 110 -25.96 14.30 17.42
C LEU A 110 -27.33 14.76 17.98
N PRO A 111 -27.51 16.03 18.43
CA PRO A 111 -28.83 16.54 18.80
C PRO A 111 -29.80 16.70 17.62
N HIS A 112 -29.31 16.85 16.39
CA HIS A 112 -30.09 17.23 15.21
C HIS A 112 -30.01 16.22 14.07
N ASP A 113 -28.83 15.64 13.83
CA ASP A 113 -28.60 14.59 12.84
C ASP A 113 -27.68 13.49 13.38
N LYS A 114 -28.11 12.23 13.22
CA LYS A 114 -27.41 11.03 13.69
C LYS A 114 -26.60 10.35 12.57
N SER A 115 -26.61 10.93 11.36
CA SER A 115 -25.98 10.36 10.17
C SER A 115 -24.45 10.27 10.27
N SER A 116 -23.79 11.16 11.02
CA SER A 116 -22.34 11.12 11.25
C SER A 116 -21.82 9.86 11.95
N LEU A 117 -22.63 9.24 12.82
CA LEU A 117 -22.26 7.99 13.49
C LEU A 117 -22.10 6.82 12.51
N ILE A 118 -22.79 6.85 11.36
CA ILE A 118 -22.72 5.79 10.36
C ILE A 118 -21.38 5.82 9.61
N TRP A 119 -20.76 7.00 9.51
CA TRP A 119 -19.50 7.20 8.79
C TRP A 119 -18.27 6.69 9.56
N ILE A 120 -18.41 6.32 10.84
CA ILE A 120 -17.33 5.70 11.62
C ILE A 120 -16.76 4.44 10.92
N GLY A 121 -17.59 3.74 10.14
CA GLY A 121 -17.20 2.57 9.35
C GLY A 121 -16.13 2.87 8.28
N VAL A 122 -15.94 4.12 7.85
CA VAL A 122 -14.89 4.49 6.88
C VAL A 122 -13.49 4.41 7.51
N VAL A 123 -13.36 4.71 8.80
CA VAL A 123 -12.07 4.74 9.51
C VAL A 123 -11.31 3.40 9.44
N PRO A 124 -11.90 2.22 9.76
CA PRO A 124 -11.19 0.96 9.67
C PRO A 124 -10.78 0.62 8.23
N ALA A 125 -11.60 0.97 7.23
CA ALA A 125 -11.23 0.79 5.82
C ALA A 125 -9.93 1.53 5.48
N LEU A 126 -9.81 2.81 5.86
CA LEU A 126 -8.59 3.59 5.66
C LEU A 126 -7.39 3.02 6.41
N ILE A 127 -7.60 2.61 7.67
CA ILE A 127 -6.55 2.01 8.50
C ILE A 127 -5.99 0.75 7.84
N PHE A 128 -6.83 -0.19 7.40
CA PHE A 128 -6.39 -1.46 6.83
C PHE A 128 -5.80 -1.32 5.43
N ILE A 129 -6.32 -0.41 4.60
CA ILE A 129 -5.72 -0.10 3.29
C ILE A 129 -4.28 0.40 3.46
N MET A 130 -4.01 1.22 4.49
CA MET A 130 -2.71 1.84 4.69
C MET A 130 -1.74 1.00 5.52
N LYS A 131 -2.20 0.42 6.63
CA LYS A 131 -1.36 -0.27 7.62
C LYS A 131 -1.38 -1.80 7.49
N GLY A 132 -2.11 -2.34 6.50
CA GLY A 132 -2.23 -3.77 6.28
C GLY A 132 -2.85 -4.49 7.48
N ARG A 133 -2.52 -5.77 7.71
CA ARG A 133 -3.09 -6.54 8.84
C ARG A 133 -2.79 -5.94 10.21
N ARG A 134 -1.64 -5.26 10.35
CA ARG A 134 -1.24 -4.56 11.59
C ARG A 134 -2.12 -3.35 11.89
N GLY A 135 -2.94 -2.93 10.94
CA GLY A 135 -4.00 -1.94 11.14
C GLY A 135 -4.99 -2.32 12.26
N ILE A 136 -5.09 -3.60 12.64
CA ILE A 136 -5.99 -4.03 13.73
C ILE A 136 -5.71 -3.29 15.05
N TYR A 137 -4.44 -3.02 15.38
CA TYR A 137 -4.08 -2.30 16.60
C TYR A 137 -4.55 -0.84 16.57
N TRP A 138 -4.47 -0.21 15.40
CA TRP A 138 -4.92 1.16 15.16
C TRP A 138 -6.45 1.25 15.19
N SER A 139 -7.12 0.29 14.56
CA SER A 139 -8.58 0.20 14.54
C SER A 139 -9.15 -0.01 15.95
N LEU A 140 -8.57 -0.93 16.74
CA LEU A 140 -8.97 -1.12 18.13
C LEU A 140 -8.70 0.12 18.99
N GLY A 141 -7.54 0.75 18.83
CA GLY A 141 -7.21 1.99 19.56
C GLY A 141 -8.21 3.11 19.26
N TYR A 142 -8.54 3.31 17.99
CA TYR A 142 -9.56 4.27 17.58
C TYR A 142 -10.94 3.95 18.18
N LEU A 143 -11.35 2.68 18.13
CA LEU A 143 -12.63 2.23 18.67
C LEU A 143 -12.74 2.50 20.18
N VAL A 144 -11.67 2.25 20.94
CA VAL A 144 -11.62 2.54 22.38
C VAL A 144 -11.77 4.04 22.65
N ILE A 145 -11.04 4.88 21.89
CA ILE A 145 -11.13 6.34 22.03
C ILE A 145 -12.56 6.81 21.71
N HIS A 146 -13.09 6.41 20.56
CA HIS A 146 -14.44 6.79 20.13
C HIS A 146 -15.50 6.34 21.13
N PHE A 147 -15.44 5.09 21.61
CA PHE A 147 -16.36 4.57 22.62
C PHE A 147 -16.26 5.35 23.94
N SER A 148 -15.06 5.76 24.35
CA SER A 148 -14.88 6.58 25.55
C SER A 148 -15.57 7.94 25.41
N PHE A 149 -15.47 8.59 24.26
CA PHE A 149 -16.17 9.85 23.99
C PHE A 149 -17.69 9.69 23.97
N VAL A 150 -18.20 8.62 23.36
CA VAL A 150 -19.63 8.25 23.37
C VAL A 150 -20.14 8.08 24.81
N LEU A 151 -19.38 7.40 25.68
CA LEU A 151 -19.75 7.23 27.09
C LEU A 151 -19.79 8.56 27.85
N VAL A 152 -18.82 9.44 27.62
CA VAL A 152 -18.76 10.76 28.28
C VAL A 152 -19.91 11.65 27.83
N ARG A 153 -20.28 11.61 26.53
CA ARG A 153 -21.36 12.43 25.99
C ARG A 153 -22.72 12.07 26.60
N GLY A 154 -22.98 10.78 26.77
CA GLY A 154 -24.25 10.25 27.28
C GLY A 154 -25.45 10.59 26.40
N GLY A 155 -26.64 10.08 26.77
CA GLY A 155 -27.91 10.46 26.12
C GLY A 155 -28.08 9.99 24.67
N LEU A 156 -27.30 9.00 24.22
CA LEU A 156 -27.36 8.47 22.86
C LEU A 156 -28.27 7.24 22.78
N ASP A 157 -28.97 7.13 21.65
CA ASP A 157 -29.87 6.01 21.37
C ASP A 157 -29.04 4.72 21.17
N LEU A 158 -29.37 3.70 21.97
CA LEU A 158 -28.66 2.42 21.95
C LEU A 158 -28.71 1.74 20.57
N ASN A 159 -29.82 1.88 19.84
CA ASN A 159 -29.96 1.25 18.53
C ASN A 159 -28.98 1.85 17.50
N ILE A 160 -28.82 3.18 17.54
CA ILE A 160 -27.92 3.89 16.61
C ILE A 160 -26.47 3.55 16.92
N LEU A 161 -26.12 3.48 18.20
CA LEU A 161 -24.79 3.02 18.61
C LEU A 161 -24.54 1.58 18.17
N MET A 162 -25.52 0.70 18.35
CA MET A 162 -25.42 -0.70 17.92
C MET A 162 -25.21 -0.79 16.41
N ASP A 163 -25.96 -0.04 15.60
CA ASP A 163 -25.82 -0.01 14.15
C ASP A 163 -24.44 0.52 13.72
N ALA A 164 -23.97 1.61 14.34
CA ALA A 164 -22.66 2.20 14.06
C ALA A 164 -21.50 1.24 14.39
N TYR A 165 -21.54 0.59 15.57
CA TYR A 165 -20.49 -0.34 15.98
C TYR A 165 -20.56 -1.67 15.25
N LEU A 166 -21.76 -2.14 14.87
CA LEU A 166 -21.92 -3.31 14.02
C LEU A 166 -21.36 -3.04 12.62
N SER A 167 -21.65 -1.86 12.04
CA SER A 167 -21.05 -1.39 10.79
C SER A 167 -19.52 -1.33 10.90
N TYR A 168 -18.99 -0.72 11.97
CA TYR A 168 -17.54 -0.67 12.23
C TYR A 168 -16.91 -2.07 12.28
N LEU A 169 -17.54 -3.01 12.97
CA LEU A 169 -17.07 -4.39 13.10
C LEU A 169 -17.09 -5.10 11.75
N ILE A 170 -18.19 -5.01 10.99
CA ILE A 170 -18.33 -5.63 9.67
C ILE A 170 -17.26 -5.09 8.71
N VAL A 171 -17.11 -3.77 8.64
CA VAL A 171 -16.10 -3.15 7.78
C VAL A 171 -14.70 -3.55 8.22
N SER A 172 -14.43 -3.59 9.53
CA SER A 172 -13.13 -4.05 10.06
C SER A 172 -12.82 -5.49 9.69
N VAL A 173 -13.78 -6.41 9.78
CA VAL A 173 -13.59 -7.81 9.38
C VAL A 173 -13.33 -7.94 7.88
N ILE A 174 -14.13 -7.25 7.06
CA ILE A 174 -13.98 -7.26 5.60
C ILE A 174 -12.60 -6.74 5.21
N PHE A 175 -12.18 -5.59 5.75
CA PHE A 175 -10.92 -4.97 5.40
C PHE A 175 -9.70 -5.66 6.02
N TYR A 176 -9.85 -6.30 7.19
CA TYR A 176 -8.83 -7.18 7.74
C TYR A 176 -8.59 -8.37 6.81
N PHE A 177 -9.66 -9.01 6.34
CA PHE A 177 -9.56 -10.12 5.40
C PHE A 177 -8.98 -9.67 4.05
N TYR A 178 -9.38 -8.51 3.53
CA TYR A 178 -8.77 -7.90 2.36
C TYR A 178 -7.26 -7.66 2.56
N ALA A 179 -6.84 -7.11 3.70
CA ALA A 179 -5.43 -6.85 3.98
C ALA A 179 -4.62 -8.16 4.08
N TRP A 180 -5.16 -9.16 4.78
CA TRP A 180 -4.57 -10.49 4.87
C TRP A 180 -4.44 -11.16 3.49
N MET A 181 -5.50 -11.11 2.69
CA MET A 181 -5.56 -11.68 1.35
C MET A 181 -4.57 -10.95 0.42
N SER A 182 -4.50 -9.62 0.48
CA SER A 182 -3.56 -8.82 -0.29
C SER A 182 -2.10 -9.15 0.04
N GLU A 183 -1.77 -9.39 1.31
CA GLU A 183 -0.43 -9.82 1.72
C GLU A 183 -0.10 -11.22 1.16
N ARG A 184 -1.05 -12.16 1.25
CA ARG A 184 -0.87 -13.51 0.68
C ARG A 184 -0.72 -13.51 -0.83
N TYR A 185 -1.52 -12.72 -1.53
CA TYR A 185 -1.36 -12.57 -2.98
C TYR A 185 0.01 -11.98 -3.29
N ARG A 186 0.48 -10.97 -2.53
CA ARG A 186 1.83 -10.41 -2.73
C ARG A 186 2.90 -11.49 -2.58
N GLU A 187 2.84 -12.32 -1.54
CA GLU A 187 3.77 -13.44 -1.35
C GLU A 187 3.73 -14.47 -2.49
N VAL A 188 2.53 -14.88 -2.90
CA VAL A 188 2.35 -15.84 -4.01
C VAL A 188 2.85 -15.26 -5.33
N TRP A 189 2.55 -13.99 -5.61
CA TRP A 189 3.00 -13.30 -6.81
C TRP A 189 4.52 -13.10 -6.82
N GLU A 190 5.12 -12.73 -5.69
CA GLU A 190 6.57 -12.68 -5.55
C GLU A 190 7.20 -14.04 -5.84
N ASN A 191 6.56 -15.13 -5.40
CA ASN A 191 7.03 -16.49 -5.67
C ASN A 191 6.84 -16.92 -7.14
N ILE A 192 5.73 -16.57 -7.79
CA ILE A 192 5.49 -16.87 -9.21
C ILE A 192 6.41 -16.02 -10.10
N ALA A 193 6.69 -14.78 -9.69
CA ALA A 193 7.63 -13.90 -10.37
C ALA A 193 9.10 -14.26 -10.11
N ARG A 194 9.41 -15.46 -9.60
CA ARG A 194 10.79 -15.93 -9.41
C ARG A 194 11.43 -16.49 -10.68
N THR A 195 10.65 -16.74 -11.72
CA THR A 195 11.13 -17.33 -12.97
C THR A 195 11.14 -16.33 -14.11
N ASP A 196 12.08 -16.50 -15.03
CA ASP A 196 12.13 -15.79 -16.30
C ASP A 196 11.03 -16.33 -17.22
N SER A 197 10.15 -15.47 -17.71
CA SER A 197 8.98 -15.88 -18.50
C SER A 197 9.34 -16.49 -19.85
N LEU A 198 10.54 -16.21 -20.38
CA LEU A 198 10.98 -16.77 -21.66
C LEU A 198 11.54 -18.19 -21.48
N THR A 199 12.42 -18.38 -20.51
CA THR A 199 13.20 -19.62 -20.35
C THR A 199 12.68 -20.56 -19.27
N GLY A 200 11.87 -20.07 -18.33
CA GLY A 200 11.43 -20.81 -17.14
C GLY A 200 12.51 -20.98 -16.07
N ALA A 201 13.76 -20.59 -16.33
CA ALA A 201 14.83 -20.55 -15.35
C ALA A 201 14.52 -19.53 -14.24
N LEU A 202 15.23 -19.58 -13.11
CA LEU A 202 15.10 -18.51 -12.11
C LEU A 202 15.51 -17.17 -12.73
N ASN A 203 14.86 -16.09 -12.32
CA ASN A 203 15.31 -14.76 -12.67
C ASN A 203 16.43 -14.30 -11.72
N ARG A 204 17.04 -13.17 -12.07
CA ARG A 204 18.13 -12.59 -11.29
C ARG A 204 17.78 -12.36 -9.83
N ILE A 205 16.59 -11.84 -9.52
CA ILE A 205 16.15 -11.53 -8.14
C ILE A 205 16.09 -12.81 -7.31
N ALA A 206 15.41 -13.84 -7.82
CA ALA A 206 15.28 -15.12 -7.13
C ALA A 206 16.64 -15.81 -6.94
N PHE A 207 17.53 -15.66 -7.93
CA PHE A 207 18.87 -16.20 -7.85
C PHE A 207 19.75 -15.50 -6.82
N GLU A 208 19.72 -14.16 -6.73
CA GLU A 208 20.46 -13.41 -5.70
C GLU A 208 20.01 -13.82 -4.29
N ASP A 209 18.71 -14.01 -4.07
CA ASP A 209 18.18 -14.53 -2.80
C ASP A 209 18.74 -15.91 -2.44
N ILE A 210 18.75 -16.83 -3.41
CA ILE A 210 19.23 -18.20 -3.22
C ILE A 210 20.75 -18.20 -3.02
N LEU A 211 21.50 -17.45 -3.83
CA LEU A 211 22.95 -17.32 -3.71
C LEU A 211 23.36 -16.81 -2.33
N ASN A 212 22.68 -15.77 -1.83
CA ASN A 212 22.92 -15.23 -0.49
C ASN A 212 22.68 -16.29 0.60
N ARG A 213 21.64 -17.12 0.45
CA ARG A 213 21.35 -18.23 1.36
C ARG A 213 22.43 -19.31 1.29
N GLU A 214 22.86 -19.69 0.09
CA GLU A 214 23.88 -20.71 -0.11
C GLU A 214 25.28 -20.27 0.35
N ILE A 215 25.66 -18.99 0.19
CA ILE A 215 26.89 -18.43 0.77
C ILE A 215 26.88 -18.59 2.29
N ARG A 216 25.77 -18.26 2.96
CA ARG A 216 25.65 -18.44 4.43
C ARG A 216 25.71 -19.92 4.82
N ASN A 217 25.06 -20.80 4.08
CA ASN A 217 25.09 -22.24 4.33
C ASN A 217 26.50 -22.83 4.15
N ALA A 218 27.19 -22.46 3.08
CA ALA A 218 28.55 -22.88 2.77
C ALA A 218 29.53 -22.47 3.88
N LYS A 219 29.47 -21.19 4.31
CA LYS A 219 30.26 -20.67 5.45
C LYS A 219 29.99 -21.45 6.74
N ARG A 220 28.72 -21.70 7.07
CA ARG A 220 28.33 -22.41 8.31
C ARG A 220 28.75 -23.88 8.30
N LYS A 221 28.67 -24.55 7.15
CA LYS A 221 28.95 -26.00 7.02
C LYS A 221 30.38 -26.31 6.58
N GLY A 222 31.20 -25.28 6.31
CA GLY A 222 32.55 -25.45 5.77
C GLY A 222 32.59 -26.17 4.42
N ARG A 223 31.54 -26.03 3.59
CA ARG A 223 31.45 -26.71 2.28
C ARG A 223 31.84 -25.75 1.16
N PRO A 224 32.54 -26.24 0.11
CA PRO A 224 32.83 -25.43 -1.06
C PRO A 224 31.54 -25.08 -1.81
N LEU A 225 31.46 -23.84 -2.30
CA LEU A 225 30.40 -23.34 -3.17
C LEU A 225 31.06 -22.81 -4.45
N SER A 226 30.53 -23.18 -5.61
CA SER A 226 31.01 -22.70 -6.91
C SER A 226 29.91 -21.89 -7.60
N LEU A 227 30.31 -20.88 -8.36
CA LEU A 227 29.42 -20.05 -9.18
C LEU A 227 29.96 -20.04 -10.60
N ILE A 228 29.08 -20.32 -11.57
CA ILE A 228 29.40 -20.24 -13.00
C ILE A 228 28.51 -19.15 -13.60
N ILE A 229 29.13 -18.22 -14.32
CA ILE A 229 28.44 -17.23 -15.14
C ILE A 229 28.93 -17.45 -16.57
N PHE A 230 28.00 -17.60 -17.51
CA PHE A 230 28.28 -17.81 -18.92
C PHE A 230 27.32 -16.98 -19.77
N ASP A 231 27.70 -16.70 -21.01
CA ASP A 231 26.92 -15.94 -21.99
C ASP A 231 26.79 -16.73 -23.31
N VAL A 232 25.80 -16.38 -24.14
CA VAL A 232 25.60 -17.00 -25.46
C VAL A 232 26.42 -16.23 -26.50
N ASP A 233 27.48 -16.84 -26.98
CA ASP A 233 28.36 -16.24 -27.98
C ASP A 233 27.61 -15.83 -29.25
N ASN A 234 27.95 -14.64 -29.78
CA ASN A 234 27.38 -14.08 -31.02
C ASN A 234 25.83 -13.99 -31.04
N PHE A 235 25.18 -13.95 -29.87
CA PHE A 235 23.72 -13.91 -29.79
C PHE A 235 23.10 -12.70 -30.53
N LYS A 236 23.77 -11.55 -30.52
CA LYS A 236 23.35 -10.37 -31.28
C LYS A 236 23.30 -10.64 -32.79
N SER A 237 24.32 -11.29 -33.35
CA SER A 237 24.34 -11.64 -34.78
C SER A 237 23.19 -12.59 -35.16
N ILE A 238 22.79 -13.49 -34.26
CA ILE A 238 21.61 -14.34 -34.44
C ILE A 238 20.34 -13.49 -34.50
N ASN A 239 20.17 -12.56 -33.56
CA ASN A 239 19.02 -11.64 -33.56
C ASN A 239 18.97 -10.78 -34.82
N ASP A 240 20.11 -10.24 -35.25
CA ASP A 240 20.21 -9.38 -36.42
C ASP A 240 19.91 -10.14 -37.72
N SER A 241 20.27 -11.44 -37.79
CA SER A 241 20.10 -12.27 -38.99
C SER A 241 18.72 -12.94 -39.08
N PHE A 242 18.14 -13.33 -37.95
CA PHE A 242 16.92 -14.17 -37.90
C PHE A 242 15.77 -13.55 -37.10
N GLY A 243 15.98 -12.38 -36.52
CA GLY A 243 15.01 -11.66 -35.69
C GLY A 243 14.94 -12.15 -34.24
N HIS A 244 14.41 -11.29 -33.36
CA HIS A 244 14.31 -11.54 -31.92
C HIS A 244 13.50 -12.80 -31.56
N LEU A 245 12.41 -13.09 -32.30
CA LEU A 245 11.61 -14.30 -32.09
C LEU A 245 12.42 -15.58 -32.28
N PHE A 246 13.44 -15.55 -33.14
CA PHE A 246 14.35 -16.68 -33.34
C PHE A 246 15.39 -16.74 -32.21
N GLY A 247 15.95 -15.61 -31.80
CA GLY A 247 16.80 -15.53 -30.60
C GLY A 247 16.11 -16.08 -29.34
N ASP A 248 14.83 -15.78 -29.16
CA ASP A 248 14.01 -16.32 -28.08
C ASP A 248 13.89 -17.85 -28.10
N LYS A 249 13.89 -18.46 -29.30
CA LYS A 249 13.92 -19.92 -29.44
C LYS A 249 15.30 -20.48 -29.04
N VAL A 250 16.38 -19.79 -29.42
CA VAL A 250 17.75 -20.16 -29.05
C VAL A 250 17.91 -20.11 -27.53
N LEU A 251 17.49 -19.02 -26.87
CA LEU A 251 17.57 -18.89 -25.40
C LEU A 251 16.79 -19.99 -24.68
N ARG A 252 15.56 -20.29 -25.13
CA ARG A 252 14.77 -21.41 -24.60
C ARG A 252 15.50 -22.74 -24.74
N LYS A 253 16.14 -22.98 -25.89
CA LYS A 253 16.88 -24.22 -26.14
C LYS A 253 18.13 -24.34 -25.28
N VAL A 254 18.88 -23.25 -25.09
CA VAL A 254 20.03 -23.21 -24.18
C VAL A 254 19.59 -23.45 -22.75
N ALA A 255 18.52 -22.79 -22.28
CA ALA A 255 18.01 -22.97 -20.93
C ALA A 255 17.57 -24.42 -20.66
N ASN A 256 16.86 -25.04 -21.60
CA ASN A 256 16.46 -26.45 -21.49
C ASN A 256 17.69 -27.38 -21.44
N LEU A 257 18.67 -27.15 -22.32
CA LEU A 257 19.90 -27.95 -22.33
C LEU A 257 20.63 -27.86 -20.99
N VAL A 258 20.73 -26.65 -20.42
CA VAL A 258 21.35 -26.46 -19.11
C VAL A 258 20.55 -27.20 -18.03
N ALA A 259 19.24 -27.02 -17.99
CA ALA A 259 18.36 -27.68 -17.00
C ALA A 259 18.48 -29.21 -17.03
N GLU A 260 18.58 -29.82 -18.21
CA GLU A 260 18.77 -31.27 -18.39
C GLU A 260 20.13 -31.79 -17.88
N ASN A 261 21.12 -30.91 -17.74
CA ASN A 261 22.48 -31.27 -17.32
C ASN A 261 22.81 -30.89 -15.87
N LEU A 262 21.85 -30.33 -15.13
CA LEU A 262 22.03 -29.94 -13.73
C LEU A 262 21.61 -31.06 -12.78
N ARG A 263 22.25 -31.10 -11.60
CA ARG A 263 21.84 -31.95 -10.49
C ARG A 263 20.68 -31.27 -9.74
N GLU A 264 19.93 -32.04 -8.95
CA GLU A 264 18.83 -31.49 -8.12
C GLU A 264 19.27 -30.37 -7.17
N THR A 265 20.54 -30.37 -6.75
CA THR A 265 21.09 -29.34 -5.84
C THR A 265 21.56 -28.08 -6.54
N ASP A 266 21.73 -28.14 -7.86
CA ASP A 266 22.29 -27.02 -8.62
C ASP A 266 21.18 -26.01 -8.95
N VAL A 267 21.54 -24.74 -8.99
CA VAL A 267 20.60 -23.64 -9.19
C VAL A 267 20.97 -22.92 -10.48
N PHE A 268 20.02 -22.85 -11.40
CA PHE A 268 20.20 -22.13 -12.66
C PHE A 268 19.24 -20.95 -12.79
N ALA A 269 19.81 -19.84 -13.25
CA ALA A 269 19.10 -18.60 -13.41
C ALA A 269 19.56 -17.86 -14.66
N ARG A 270 18.62 -17.17 -15.29
CA ARG A 270 18.94 -16.18 -16.30
C ARG A 270 19.31 -14.86 -15.61
N TRP A 271 20.60 -14.59 -15.55
CA TRP A 271 21.15 -13.40 -14.89
C TRP A 271 20.92 -12.11 -15.71
N GLY A 272 20.91 -12.21 -17.04
CA GLY A 272 20.75 -11.07 -17.93
C GLY A 272 20.22 -11.46 -19.32
N GLY A 273 19.76 -10.43 -20.02
CA GLY A 273 19.25 -10.44 -21.38
C GLY A 273 19.05 -8.99 -21.81
#